data_AF-A0A8J7KJC2-F1
#
_entry.id   AF-A0A8J7KJC2-F1
#
_cell.length_a   1.000
_cell.length_b   1.000
_cell.length_c   1.000
_cell.angle_alpha   90.00
_cell.angle_beta   90.00
_cell.angle_gamma   90.00
#
_symmetry.space_group_name_H-M   'P 1'
#
loop_
_entity.id
_entity.type
_entity.pdbx_description
1 polymer ?
#
loop_
_entity_poly.entity_id
_entity_poly.type
_entity_poly.pdbx_seq_one_letter_code
_entity_poly.pdbx_strand_id
1 'polypeptide(L)'
;MHLAAVAAVPDPPATLGEIGAAVWERLWTAGQGWLSLTTDLDVLTRLAEAHDERQAMREQIAADGYMVAGSQGQPRPHPLLTHLRALEAQMTRWESLCGFTPADRSRLGYAEVKKVSLLDEMANRRAQRGAVP
;
A
#
# COMPACT_ATOMS: atom_id res chain seq x y z
N MET A 1 7.36 -15.90 -14.58
CA MET A 1 8.00 -14.69 -14.03
C MET A 1 8.05 -14.88 -12.52
N HIS A 2 9.23 -15.10 -11.93
CA HIS A 2 9.37 -15.38 -10.50
C HIS A 2 9.45 -14.04 -9.77
N LEU A 3 8.40 -13.66 -9.04
CA LEU A 3 8.41 -12.50 -8.15
C LEU A 3 9.35 -12.85 -6.99
N ALA A 4 10.54 -12.26 -6.96
CA ALA A 4 11.45 -12.40 -5.84
C ALA A 4 10.83 -11.68 -4.64
N ALA A 5 10.47 -12.44 -3.61
CA ALA A 5 9.96 -11.89 -2.35
C ALA A 5 10.98 -10.89 -1.77
N VAL A 6 10.47 -9.79 -1.24
CA VAL A 6 11.29 -8.75 -0.61
C VAL A 6 11.84 -9.31 0.70
N ALA A 7 13.14 -9.61 0.74
CA ALA A 7 13.80 -10.21 1.91
C ALA A 7 13.92 -9.25 3.11
N ALA A 8 13.87 -7.94 2.85
CA ALA A 8 13.89 -6.87 3.84
C ALA A 8 13.16 -5.64 3.31
N VAL A 9 12.41 -4.94 4.17
CA VAL A 9 11.73 -3.69 3.81
C VAL A 9 12.75 -2.69 3.24
N PRO A 10 12.53 -2.12 2.05
CA PRO A 10 13.45 -1.14 1.48
C PRO A 10 13.46 0.15 2.32
N ASP A 11 14.58 0.88 2.28
CA ASP A 11 14.66 2.18 2.93
C ASP A 11 13.62 3.15 2.31
N PRO A 12 12.90 3.92 3.14
CA PRO A 12 11.95 4.90 2.64
C PRO A 12 12.67 6.01 1.86
N PRO A 13 12.08 6.52 0.77
CA PRO A 13 12.58 7.70 0.08
C PRO A 13 12.70 8.90 1.03
N ALA A 14 13.77 9.69 0.88
CA ALA A 14 14.02 10.88 1.68
C ALA A 14 12.97 12.00 1.48
N THR A 15 12.10 11.86 0.47
CA THR A 15 10.97 12.77 0.21
C THR A 15 9.79 12.53 1.15
N LEU A 16 9.74 11.38 1.83
CA LEU A 16 8.63 11.05 2.72
C LEU A 16 8.72 11.80 4.04
N GLY A 17 7.56 12.31 4.48
CA GLY A 17 7.35 12.77 5.83
C GLY A 17 7.16 11.59 6.80
N GLU A 18 6.87 11.91 8.06
CA GLU A 18 6.69 10.92 9.12
C GLU A 18 5.55 9.92 8.80
N ILE A 19 4.43 10.43 8.30
CA ILE A 19 3.26 9.59 8.00
C ILE A 19 3.54 8.69 6.80
N GLY A 20 4.13 9.23 5.74
CA GLY A 20 4.52 8.50 4.54
C GLY A 20 5.54 7.41 4.86
N ALA A 21 6.55 7.70 5.68
CA ALA A 21 7.55 6.71 6.10
C ALA A 21 6.93 5.56 6.92
N ALA A 22 6.06 5.86 7.89
CA ALA A 22 5.35 4.83 8.64
C ALA A 22 4.41 3.99 7.76
N VAL A 23 3.81 4.60 6.75
CA VAL A 23 2.98 3.90 5.75
C VAL A 23 3.83 3.01 4.86
N TRP A 24 4.96 3.52 4.38
CA TRP A 24 5.90 2.78 3.55
C TRP A 24 6.33 1.47 4.22
N GLU A 25 6.80 1.55 5.46
CA GLU A 25 7.21 0.38 6.23
C GLU A 25 6.06 -0.62 6.37
N ARG A 26 4.86 -0.13 6.71
CA ARG A 26 3.67 -0.98 6.85
C ARG A 26 3.29 -1.68 5.54
N LEU A 27 3.30 -0.98 4.41
CA LEU A 27 2.91 -1.53 3.10
C LEU A 27 3.90 -2.59 2.63
N TRP A 28 5.20 -2.29 2.67
CA TRP A 28 6.24 -3.26 2.30
C TRP A 28 6.26 -4.47 3.22
N THR A 29 6.04 -4.28 4.52
CA THR A 29 5.92 -5.40 5.49
C THR A 29 4.70 -6.27 5.18
N ALA A 30 3.54 -5.65 4.94
CA ALA A 30 2.31 -6.39 4.65
C ALA A 30 2.39 -7.12 3.30
N GLY A 31 3.07 -6.53 2.32
CA GLY A 31 3.18 -7.03 0.95
C GLY A 31 4.43 -7.85 0.62
N GLN A 32 5.28 -8.19 1.60
CA GLN A 32 6.56 -8.90 1.39
C GLN A 32 6.46 -10.13 0.48
N GLY A 33 5.32 -10.82 0.51
CA GLY A 33 5.11 -12.06 -0.24
C GLY A 33 4.75 -11.91 -1.71
N TRP A 34 4.38 -10.71 -2.18
CA TRP A 34 3.94 -10.53 -3.58
C TRP A 34 4.41 -9.23 -4.22
N LEU A 35 4.78 -8.23 -3.42
CA LEU A 35 5.33 -7.00 -3.95
C LEU A 35 6.73 -7.22 -4.51
N SER A 36 7.07 -6.43 -5.52
CA SER A 36 8.35 -6.42 -6.18
C SER A 36 8.97 -5.04 -6.12
N LEU A 37 10.23 -4.99 -5.69
CA LEU A 37 11.05 -3.76 -5.69
C LEU A 37 11.29 -3.18 -7.08
N THR A 38 11.06 -3.96 -8.16
CA THR A 38 11.27 -3.48 -9.52
C THR A 38 10.02 -2.91 -10.16
N THR A 39 8.83 -3.42 -9.80
CA THR A 39 7.57 -3.03 -10.45
C THR A 39 6.69 -2.17 -9.57
N ASP A 40 6.74 -2.36 -8.25
CA ASP A 40 5.79 -1.74 -7.33
C ASP A 40 6.38 -0.54 -6.57
N LEU A 41 7.71 -0.34 -6.68
CA LEU A 41 8.43 0.72 -5.98
C LEU A 41 7.80 2.09 -6.23
N ASP A 42 7.66 2.49 -7.48
CA ASP A 42 7.20 3.83 -7.81
C ASP A 42 5.73 4.08 -7.43
N VAL A 43 4.87 3.06 -7.48
CA VAL A 43 3.46 3.21 -7.08
C VAL A 43 3.33 3.25 -5.56
N LEU A 44 4.15 2.50 -4.84
CA LEU A 44 4.23 2.54 -3.38
C LEU A 44 4.83 3.85 -2.86
N THR A 45 5.82 4.41 -3.55
CA THR A 45 6.36 5.74 -3.24
C THR A 45 5.27 6.79 -3.34
N ARG A 46 4.55 6.83 -4.46
CA ARG A 46 3.44 7.79 -4.66
C ARG A 46 2.32 7.60 -3.65
N LEU A 47 2.01 6.35 -3.29
CA LEU A 47 1.00 6.07 -2.26
C LEU A 47 1.45 6.60 -0.89
N ALA A 48 2.71 6.38 -0.51
CA ALA A 48 3.26 6.90 0.74
C ALA A 48 3.29 8.45 0.75
N GLU A 49 3.72 9.09 -0.33
CA GLU A 49 3.69 10.56 -0.46
C GLU A 49 2.26 11.12 -0.37
N ALA A 50 1.29 10.42 -0.97
CA ALA A 50 -0.12 10.81 -0.87
C ALA A 50 -0.67 10.69 0.56
N HIS A 51 -0.11 9.80 1.39
CA HIS A 51 -0.49 9.74 2.80
C HIS A 51 0.01 10.96 3.59
N ASP A 52 1.21 11.47 3.30
CA ASP A 52 1.70 12.73 3.87
C ASP A 52 0.82 13.91 3.42
N GLU A 53 0.55 14.02 2.12
CA GLU A 53 -0.28 15.10 1.56
C GLU A 53 -1.70 15.08 2.14
N ARG A 54 -2.28 13.88 2.27
CA ARG A 54 -3.59 13.69 2.91
C ARG A 54 -3.59 14.16 4.36
N GLN A 55 -2.52 13.89 5.11
CA GLN A 55 -2.43 14.34 6.50
C GLN A 55 -2.35 15.86 6.56
N ALA A 56 -1.50 16.48 5.76
CA ALA A 56 -1.37 17.94 5.70
C ALA A 56 -2.69 18.63 5.34
N MET A 57 -3.44 18.10 4.37
CA MET A 57 -4.77 18.62 4.02
C MET A 57 -5.77 18.47 5.17
N ARG A 58 -5.75 17.35 5.90
CA ARG A 58 -6.65 17.12 7.04
C ARG A 58 -6.34 18.06 8.20
N GLU A 59 -5.07 18.30 8.49
CA GLU A 59 -4.63 19.24 9.52
C GLU A 59 -5.05 20.68 9.15
N GLN A 60 -4.85 21.08 7.90
CA GLN A 60 -5.29 22.40 7.43
C GLN A 60 -6.81 22.58 7.54
N ILE A 61 -7.60 21.58 7.11
CA ILE A 61 -9.06 21.61 7.24
C ILE A 61 -9.48 21.66 8.71
N ALA A 62 -8.77 20.96 9.61
CA ALA A 62 -9.05 20.98 11.04
C ALA A 62 -8.75 22.36 11.66
N ALA A 63 -7.70 23.04 11.20
CA ALA A 63 -7.34 24.38 11.64
C ALA A 63 -8.32 25.45 11.12
N ASP A 64 -8.70 25.38 9.85
CA ASP A 64 -9.54 26.39 9.19
C ASP A 64 -11.05 26.14 9.41
N GLY A 65 -11.42 24.89 9.70
CA GLY A 65 -12.79 24.42 9.75
C GLY A 65 -13.35 23.98 8.39
N TYR A 66 -14.47 23.24 8.42
CA TYR A 66 -15.10 22.70 7.21
C TYR A 66 -15.75 23.77 6.31
N MET A 67 -16.03 24.95 6.87
CA MET A 67 -16.66 26.08 6.19
C MET A 67 -15.76 27.30 6.33
N VAL A 68 -15.45 27.95 5.21
CA VAL A 68 -14.59 29.14 5.15
C VAL A 68 -15.33 30.28 4.45
N ALA A 69 -14.88 31.52 4.66
CA ALA A 69 -15.41 32.66 3.95
C ALA A 69 -14.97 32.63 2.47
N GLY A 70 -15.92 32.82 1.56
CA GLY A 70 -15.67 33.07 0.15
C GLY A 70 -15.17 34.50 -0.10
N SER A 71 -14.86 34.81 -1.37
CA SER A 71 -14.34 36.13 -1.76
C SER A 71 -15.26 37.30 -1.42
N GLN A 72 -16.57 37.07 -1.30
CA GLN A 72 -17.58 38.07 -0.92
C GLN A 72 -18.08 37.87 0.53
N GLY A 73 -17.38 37.08 1.34
CA GLY A 73 -17.77 36.77 2.73
C GLY A 73 -18.85 35.70 2.89
N GLN A 74 -19.37 35.13 1.79
CA GLN A 74 -20.35 34.05 1.84
C GLN A 74 -19.73 32.75 2.36
N PRO A 75 -20.40 31.99 3.24
CA PRO A 75 -19.88 30.71 3.71
C PRO A 75 -19.81 29.71 2.57
N ARG A 76 -18.67 29.02 2.42
CA ARG A 76 -18.49 27.96 1.43
C ARG A 76 -17.71 26.78 2.02
N PRO A 77 -17.85 25.57 1.47
CA PRO A 77 -17.01 24.44 1.88
C PRO A 77 -15.53 24.75 1.68
N HIS A 78 -14.70 24.25 2.60
CA HIS A 78 -13.26 24.36 2.51
C HIS A 78 -12.73 23.78 1.17
N PRO A 79 -11.96 24.53 0.36
CA PRO A 79 -11.55 24.09 -0.97
C PRO A 79 -10.77 22.76 -0.97
N LEU A 80 -9.95 22.52 0.05
CA LEU A 80 -9.22 21.25 0.19
C LEU A 80 -10.13 20.01 0.34
N LEU A 81 -11.41 20.14 0.69
CA LEU A 81 -12.30 18.98 0.79
C LEU A 81 -12.45 18.25 -0.55
N THR A 82 -12.49 18.99 -1.66
CA THR A 82 -12.57 18.40 -3.00
C THR A 82 -11.26 17.72 -3.38
N HIS A 83 -10.12 18.37 -3.08
CA HIS A 83 -8.79 17.81 -3.33
C HIS A 83 -8.54 16.54 -2.52
N LEU A 84 -8.90 16.56 -1.23
CA LEU A 84 -8.81 15.42 -0.33
C LEU A 84 -9.60 14.22 -0.86
N ARG A 85 -10.85 14.42 -1.30
CA ARG A 85 -11.68 13.35 -1.87
C ARG A 85 -11.08 12.77 -3.15
N ALA A 86 -10.52 13.63 -4.01
CA ALA A 86 -9.87 13.19 -5.23
C ALA A 86 -8.60 12.37 -4.93
N LEU A 87 -7.80 12.82 -3.97
CA LEU A 87 -6.60 12.12 -3.53
C LEU A 87 -6.96 10.76 -2.91
N GLU A 88 -7.93 10.68 -2.00
CA GLU A 88 -8.38 9.43 -1.38
C GLU A 88 -8.92 8.43 -2.42
N ALA A 89 -9.61 8.91 -3.46
CA ALA A 89 -10.04 8.07 -4.57
C ALA A 89 -8.87 7.55 -5.42
N GLN A 90 -7.81 8.34 -5.58
CA GLN A 90 -6.59 7.91 -6.28
C GLN A 90 -5.79 6.91 -5.44
N MET A 91 -5.64 7.16 -4.14
CA MET A 91 -5.01 6.25 -3.19
C MET A 91 -5.67 4.87 -3.21
N THR A 92 -7.00 4.81 -3.15
CA THR A 92 -7.75 3.54 -3.25
C THR A 92 -7.41 2.76 -4.53
N ARG A 93 -7.20 3.45 -5.66
CA ARG A 93 -6.81 2.78 -6.93
C ARG A 93 -5.39 2.21 -6.84
N TRP A 94 -4.44 2.94 -6.26
CA TRP A 94 -3.07 2.46 -6.08
C TRP A 94 -3.01 1.28 -5.11
N GLU A 95 -3.74 1.35 -4.00
CA GLU A 95 -3.90 0.22 -3.06
C GLU A 95 -4.43 -1.02 -3.77
N SER A 96 -5.42 -0.85 -4.65
CA SER A 96 -5.96 -1.95 -5.45
C SER A 96 -4.94 -2.54 -6.43
N LEU A 97 -4.22 -1.69 -7.17
CA LEU A 97 -3.18 -2.13 -8.11
C LEU A 97 -2.09 -2.95 -7.41
N CYS A 98 -1.74 -2.59 -6.18
CA CYS A 98 -0.72 -3.28 -5.39
C CYS A 98 -1.27 -4.47 -4.59
N GLY A 99 -2.55 -4.83 -4.75
CA GLY A 99 -3.12 -5.99 -4.07
C GLY A 99 -3.37 -5.80 -2.58
N PHE A 100 -3.61 -4.58 -2.10
CA PHE A 100 -3.86 -4.35 -0.67
C PHE A 100 -5.33 -4.54 -0.26
N THR A 101 -6.27 -4.52 -1.20
CA THR A 101 -7.68 -4.80 -0.88
C THR A 101 -7.95 -6.31 -0.74
N PRO A 102 -8.93 -6.72 0.08
CA PRO A 102 -9.30 -8.14 0.20
C PRO A 102 -9.69 -8.80 -1.12
N ALA A 103 -10.39 -8.07 -2.00
CA ALA A 103 -10.79 -8.56 -3.31
C ALA A 103 -9.58 -8.79 -4.23
N ASP A 104 -8.63 -7.86 -4.22
CA ASP A 104 -7.41 -7.96 -5.03
C ASP A 104 -6.51 -9.10 -4.54
N ARG A 105 -6.37 -9.30 -3.22
CA ARG A 105 -5.61 -10.44 -2.67
C ARG A 105 -6.19 -11.80 -3.05
N SER A 106 -7.52 -11.88 -3.09
CA SER A 106 -8.22 -13.11 -3.50
C SER A 106 -7.94 -13.42 -4.98
N ARG A 107 -7.91 -12.38 -5.83
CA ARG A 107 -7.62 -12.47 -7.26
C ARG A 107 -6.15 -12.75 -7.58
N LEU A 108 -5.21 -12.30 -6.75
CA LEU A 108 -3.79 -12.63 -6.88
C LEU A 108 -3.47 -14.10 -6.56
N GLY A 109 -4.46 -14.90 -6.13
CA GLY A 109 -4.27 -16.34 -5.89
C GLY A 109 -3.30 -16.65 -4.76
N TYR A 110 -2.94 -15.68 -3.92
CA TYR A 110 -1.91 -15.86 -2.88
C TYR A 110 -2.32 -16.88 -1.80
N ALA A 111 -3.62 -17.04 -1.55
CA ALA A 111 -4.15 -18.12 -0.71
C ALA A 111 -3.95 -19.52 -1.35
N GLU A 112 -3.77 -19.58 -2.67
CA GLU A 112 -3.60 -20.80 -3.46
C GLU A 112 -2.11 -21.10 -3.70
N VAL A 113 -1.29 -20.08 -4.01
CA VAL A 113 0.17 -20.19 -4.19
C VAL A 113 0.87 -20.66 -2.91
N LYS A 114 0.48 -20.15 -1.72
CA LYS A 114 1.01 -20.65 -0.44
C LYS A 114 0.61 -22.11 -0.16
N LYS A 115 -0.58 -22.54 -0.57
CA LYS A 115 -1.04 -23.92 -0.38
C LYS A 115 -0.27 -24.88 -1.28
N VAL A 116 -0.05 -24.53 -2.55
CA VAL A 116 0.72 -25.34 -3.50
C VAL A 116 2.17 -25.49 -3.02
N SER A 117 2.83 -24.40 -2.62
CA SER A 117 4.21 -24.46 -2.11
C SER A 117 4.36 -25.33 -0.85
N LEU A 118 3.39 -25.30 0.07
CA LEU A 118 3.39 -26.18 1.26
C LEU A 118 3.20 -27.65 0.89
N LEU A 119 2.32 -27.94 -0.08
CA LEU A 119 2.09 -29.30 -0.57
C LEU A 119 3.34 -29.85 -1.27
N ASP A 120 4.01 -29.04 -2.08
CA ASP A 120 5.28 -29.40 -2.73
C ASP A 120 6.40 -29.64 -1.70
N GLU A 121 6.49 -28.81 -0.66
CA GLU A 121 7.43 -29.04 0.46
C GLU A 121 7.15 -30.35 1.20
N MET A 122 5.87 -30.64 1.49
CA MET A 122 5.48 -31.88 2.16
C MET A 122 5.73 -33.11 1.29
N ALA A 123 5.50 -33.00 -0.02
CA ALA A 123 5.78 -34.06 -0.99
C ALA A 123 7.29 -34.33 -1.08
N ASN A 124 8.12 -33.28 -1.16
CA ASN A 124 9.57 -33.38 -1.19
C ASN A 124 10.13 -33.99 0.12
N ARG A 125 9.59 -33.63 1.29
CA ARG A 125 9.98 -34.27 2.57
C ARG A 125 9.62 -35.75 2.63
N ARG A 126 8.50 -36.17 2.02
CA ARG A 126 8.12 -37.59 1.94
C ARG A 126 9.04 -38.38 1.00
N ALA A 127 9.38 -37.81 -0.14
CA ALA A 127 10.31 -38.42 -1.09
C ALA A 127 11.71 -38.61 -0.48
N GLN A 128 12.21 -37.64 0.29
CA GLN A 128 13.50 -37.73 0.97
C GLN A 128 13.52 -38.77 2.11
N ARG A 129 12.39 -38.98 2.79
CA ARG A 129 12.27 -39.99 3.86
C ARG A 129 12.19 -41.43 3.33
N GLY A 130 11.66 -41.63 2.12
CA GLY A 130 11.63 -42.94 1.47
C GLY A 130 12.93 -43.33 0.76
N ALA A 131 13.91 -42.44 0.68
CA ALA A 131 15.18 -42.62 -0.01
C ALA A 131 16.37 -42.92 0.93
N VAL A 132 16.12 -43.17 2.22
CA VAL A 132 17.16 -43.64 3.16
C VAL A 132 17.19 -45.18 3.10
N PRO A 133 18.32 -45.80 2.74
CA PRO A 133 18.45 -47.26 2.64
C PRO A 133 18.40 -47.98 3.99
#